data_AF-A0A0U2XPH9-F1
#
_entry.id   AF-A0A0U2XPH9-F1
#
_cell.length_a   1.000
_cell.length_b   1.000
_cell.length_c   1.000
_cell.angle_alpha   90.00
_cell.angle_beta   90.00
_cell.angle_gamma   90.00
#
_symmetry.space_group_name_H-M   'P 1'
#
loop_
_entity.id
_entity.type
_entity.pdbx_description
1 polymer ?
#
loop_
_entity_poly.entity_id
_entity_poly.type
_entity_poly.pdbx_seq_one_letter_code
_entity_poly.pdbx_strand_id
1 'polypeptide(L)'
;MSDPYGDAEAARYDNPVASRRWILELLEEIGRPLDYEEIVVLTNTEEINREGLIARLSAMCRDGQVITDRIGRYVLVDKAGLVSGRVVAHRDGFGFFEPDDGGNNLYLHDRQMRKVFHGDRVLW
;
A
#
# COMPACT_ATOMS: atom_id res chain seq x y z
N MET A 1 23.17 5.49 -8.57
CA MET A 1 22.98 4.02 -8.63
C MET A 1 21.85 3.80 -9.61
N SER A 2 22.07 3.06 -10.70
CA SER A 2 21.15 3.00 -11.86
C SER A 2 20.29 1.74 -11.80
N ASP A 3 19.01 1.86 -12.18
CA ASP A 3 18.01 0.78 -12.24
C ASP A 3 18.48 -0.37 -13.18
N PRO A 4 18.77 -1.58 -12.65
CA PRO A 4 19.26 -2.72 -13.43
C PRO A 4 18.19 -3.50 -14.20
N TYR A 5 16.90 -3.10 -14.13
CA TYR A 5 15.78 -3.91 -14.64
C TYR A 5 15.04 -3.27 -15.83
N GLY A 6 15.66 -2.31 -16.50
CA GLY A 6 15.07 -1.53 -17.60
C GLY A 6 14.54 -2.34 -18.79
N ASP A 7 14.97 -3.58 -19.01
CA ASP A 7 14.76 -4.26 -20.30
C ASP A 7 13.38 -4.89 -20.53
N ALA A 8 12.47 -4.92 -19.54
CA ALA A 8 11.15 -5.55 -19.73
C ALA A 8 9.94 -4.58 -19.77
N GLU A 9 10.08 -3.32 -19.32
CA GLU A 9 9.01 -2.31 -19.34
C GLU A 9 9.41 -0.97 -20.01
N ALA A 10 10.56 -0.91 -20.70
CA ALA A 10 11.04 0.32 -21.34
C ALA A 10 10.35 0.70 -22.67
N ALA A 11 9.32 -0.04 -23.12
CA ALA A 11 8.77 0.18 -24.47
C ALA A 11 7.70 1.29 -24.59
N ARG A 12 7.49 2.15 -23.58
CA ARG A 12 6.39 3.15 -23.69
C ARG A 12 6.64 4.61 -23.33
N TYR A 13 7.76 5.03 -22.74
CA TYR A 13 7.90 6.45 -22.40
C TYR A 13 9.33 6.97 -22.54
N ASP A 14 9.49 8.01 -23.37
CA ASP A 14 10.72 8.76 -23.68
C ASP A 14 11.27 9.58 -22.50
N ASN A 15 10.77 9.37 -21.27
CA ASN A 15 11.19 10.11 -20.09
C ASN A 15 11.11 9.18 -18.86
N PRO A 16 12.24 8.81 -18.22
CA PRO A 16 12.28 7.69 -17.29
C PRO A 16 11.68 8.09 -15.94
N VAL A 17 10.36 7.92 -15.79
CA VAL A 17 9.70 7.84 -14.49
C VAL A 17 10.17 6.54 -13.81
N ALA A 18 10.45 6.57 -12.51
CA ALA A 18 10.87 5.40 -11.74
C ALA A 18 10.00 4.18 -11.99
N SER A 19 10.62 3.05 -12.37
CA SER A 19 9.91 1.82 -12.70
C SER A 19 9.07 1.33 -11.51
N ARG A 20 7.97 0.64 -11.80
CA ARG A 20 7.12 0.03 -10.76
C ARG A 20 7.97 -0.81 -9.80
N ARG A 21 8.86 -1.64 -10.36
CA ARG A 21 9.75 -2.51 -9.60
C ARG A 21 10.67 -1.70 -8.68
N TRP A 22 11.28 -0.64 -9.19
CA TRP A 22 12.15 0.21 -8.38
C TRP A 22 11.38 0.89 -7.24
N ILE A 23 10.16 1.36 -7.45
CA ILE A 23 9.32 1.93 -6.38
C ILE A 23 9.01 0.87 -5.30
N LEU A 24 8.75 -0.39 -5.69
CA LEU A 24 8.52 -1.47 -4.75
C LEU A 24 9.79 -1.80 -3.94
N GLU A 25 10.93 -1.96 -4.61
CA GLU A 25 12.22 -2.22 -3.96
C GLU A 25 12.60 -1.06 -3.01
N LEU A 26 12.36 0.19 -3.40
CA LEU A 26 12.59 1.38 -2.58
C LEU A 26 11.75 1.35 -1.29
N LEU A 27 10.45 1.06 -1.41
CA LEU A 27 9.56 0.95 -0.25
C LEU A 27 9.91 -0.26 0.63
N GLU A 28 10.40 -1.34 0.04
CA GLU A 28 10.88 -2.52 0.77
C GLU A 28 12.16 -2.23 1.57
N GLU A 29 13.14 -1.60 0.93
CA GLU A 29 14.44 -1.26 1.52
C GLU A 29 14.27 -0.26 2.68
N ILE A 30 13.43 0.76 2.49
CA ILE A 30 13.21 1.78 3.52
C ILE A 30 12.33 1.23 4.65
N GLY A 31 11.37 0.35 4.35
CA GLY A 31 10.56 -0.33 5.35
C GLY A 31 9.64 0.57 6.17
N ARG A 32 9.37 1.80 5.72
CA ARG A 32 8.39 2.72 6.32
C ARG A 32 7.57 3.42 5.23
N PRO A 33 6.38 3.96 5.57
CA PRO A 33 5.61 4.77 4.63
C PRO A 33 6.39 6.01 4.17
N LEU A 34 6.33 6.30 2.87
CA LEU A 34 6.93 7.47 2.24
C LEU A 34 5.86 8.42 1.70
N ASP A 35 6.04 9.72 1.88
CA ASP A 35 5.22 10.69 1.17
C ASP A 35 5.64 10.83 -0.31
N TYR A 36 4.81 11.53 -1.08
CA TYR A 36 5.04 11.74 -2.50
C TYR A 36 6.36 12.48 -2.78
N GLU A 37 6.69 13.51 -2.01
CA GLU A 37 7.91 14.30 -2.24
C GLU A 37 9.16 13.50 -1.87
N GLU A 38 9.10 12.67 -0.83
CA GLU A 38 10.15 11.71 -0.50
C GLU A 38 10.41 10.77 -1.68
N ILE A 39 9.35 10.21 -2.29
CA ILE A 39 9.49 9.34 -3.47
C ILE A 39 10.09 10.12 -4.64
N VAL A 40 9.66 11.35 -4.91
CA VAL A 40 10.24 12.19 -5.97
C VAL A 40 11.73 12.40 -5.76
N VAL A 41 12.16 12.75 -4.54
CA VAL A 41 13.56 12.98 -4.21
C VAL A 41 14.38 11.70 -4.33
N LEU A 42 13.90 10.59 -3.77
CA LEU A 42 14.60 9.31 -3.76
C LEU A 42 14.72 8.69 -5.16
N THR A 43 13.74 8.95 -6.02
CA THR A 43 13.75 8.51 -7.42
C THR A 43 14.41 9.50 -8.36
N ASN A 44 14.82 10.67 -7.87
CA ASN A 44 15.32 11.79 -8.66
C ASN A 44 14.38 12.14 -9.83
N THR A 45 13.07 12.14 -9.56
CA THR A 45 12.04 12.43 -10.57
C THR A 45 12.03 13.91 -10.92
N GLU A 46 12.27 14.23 -12.19
CA GLU A 46 12.20 15.60 -12.70
C GLU A 46 10.76 16.13 -12.69
N GLU A 47 10.61 17.47 -12.68
CA GLU A 47 9.31 18.13 -12.63
C GLU A 47 8.38 17.74 -13.79
N ILE A 48 8.94 17.62 -14.99
CA ILE A 48 8.21 17.16 -16.20
C ILE A 48 7.67 15.72 -16.07
N ASN A 49 8.24 14.92 -15.17
CA ASN A 49 7.91 13.51 -14.95
C ASN A 49 7.00 13.28 -13.73
N ARG A 50 6.68 14.33 -12.97
CA ARG A 50 5.83 14.26 -11.77
C ARG A 50 4.43 13.72 -12.08
N GLU A 51 3.79 14.17 -13.14
CA GLU A 51 2.46 13.66 -13.54
C GLU A 51 2.50 12.16 -13.87
N GLY A 52 3.57 11.72 -14.55
CA GLY A 52 3.79 10.31 -14.86
C GLY A 52 3.98 9.45 -13.60
N LEU A 53 4.69 9.97 -12.60
CA LEU A 53 4.88 9.30 -11.31
C LEU A 53 3.55 9.18 -10.55
N ILE A 54 2.74 10.23 -10.50
CA ILE A 54 1.41 10.21 -9.86
C ILE A 54 0.51 9.17 -10.53
N ALA A 55 0.47 9.14 -11.87
CA ALA A 55 -0.30 8.16 -12.62
C ALA A 55 0.16 6.72 -12.32
N ARG A 56 1.48 6.51 -12.19
CA ARG A 56 2.06 5.20 -11.83
C ARG A 56 1.71 4.78 -10.41
N LEU A 57 1.90 5.65 -9.42
CA LEU A 57 1.52 5.36 -8.03
C LEU A 57 0.02 5.07 -7.91
N SER A 58 -0.82 5.80 -8.62
CA SER A 58 -2.27 5.56 -8.68
C SER A 58 -2.60 4.19 -9.29
N ALA A 59 -1.90 3.78 -10.34
CA ALA A 59 -2.04 2.45 -10.93
C ALA A 59 -1.59 1.36 -9.96
N MET A 60 -0.46 1.56 -9.25
CA MET A 60 0.04 0.61 -8.25
C MET A 60 -0.91 0.47 -7.05
N CYS A 61 -1.57 1.56 -6.64
CA CYS A 61 -2.63 1.51 -5.63
C CYS A 61 -3.83 0.70 -6.11
N ARG A 62 -4.25 0.91 -7.37
CA ARG A 62 -5.36 0.16 -7.96
C ARG A 62 -5.04 -1.33 -8.11
N ASP A 63 -3.80 -1.65 -8.48
CA ASP A 63 -3.30 -3.01 -8.62
C ASP A 63 -3.03 -3.69 -7.26
N GLY A 64 -3.23 -2.98 -6.14
CA GLY A 64 -3.05 -3.53 -4.79
C GLY A 64 -1.59 -3.80 -4.42
N GLN A 65 -0.63 -3.13 -5.06
CA GLN A 65 0.79 -3.31 -4.79
C GLN A 65 1.29 -2.40 -3.67
N VAL A 66 0.74 -1.18 -3.60
CA VAL A 66 0.99 -0.19 -2.56
C VAL A 66 -0.34 0.35 -2.06
N ILE A 67 -0.41 0.77 -0.80
CA ILE A 67 -1.55 1.51 -0.28
C ILE A 67 -1.10 2.85 0.26
N THR A 68 -2.05 3.78 0.33
CA THR A 68 -1.85 5.07 1.00
C THR A 68 -2.35 4.99 2.44
N ASP A 69 -1.58 5.50 3.39
CA ASP A 69 -2.07 5.72 4.74
C ASP A 69 -3.07 6.89 4.79
N ARG A 70 -3.65 7.14 5.97
CA ARG A 70 -4.64 8.20 6.19
C ARG A 70 -4.15 9.64 5.89
N ILE A 71 -2.84 9.86 5.78
CA ILE A 71 -2.26 11.17 5.44
C ILE A 71 -1.61 11.19 4.06
N GLY A 72 -1.81 10.14 3.24
CA GLY A 72 -1.38 10.09 1.85
C GLY A 72 0.03 9.56 1.61
N ARG A 73 0.63 8.83 2.56
CA ARG A 73 1.94 8.18 2.39
C ARG A 73 1.81 6.77 1.83
N TYR A 74 2.68 6.39 0.92
CA TYR A 74 2.72 5.11 0.26
C TYR A 74 3.49 4.08 1.07
N VAL A 75 2.94 2.87 1.18
CA VAL A 75 3.58 1.71 1.81
C VAL A 75 3.26 0.45 1.00
N LEU A 76 4.16 -0.53 1.00
CA LEU A 76 3.88 -1.85 0.43
C LEU A 76 2.70 -2.48 1.17
N VAL A 77 1.81 -3.13 0.42
CA VAL A 77 0.69 -3.87 1.03
C VAL A 77 1.19 -4.89 2.05
N ASP A 78 2.27 -5.61 1.74
CA ASP A 78 2.85 -6.63 2.63
C ASP A 78 3.59 -6.06 3.85
N LYS A 79 4.00 -4.78 3.82
CA LYS A 79 4.75 -4.11 4.91
C LYS A 79 3.91 -3.10 5.68
N ALA A 80 2.67 -2.87 5.28
CA ALA A 80 1.76 -1.95 5.96
C ALA A 80 1.39 -2.39 7.38
N GLY A 81 1.92 -3.52 7.87
CA GLY A 81 1.49 -4.15 9.12
C GLY A 81 0.06 -4.64 9.03
N LEU A 82 -0.45 -4.81 7.80
CA LEU A 82 -1.81 -5.25 7.56
C LEU A 82 -1.92 -6.70 7.99
N VAL A 83 -2.58 -6.89 9.11
CA VAL A 83 -2.89 -8.22 9.59
C VAL A 83 -4.11 -8.66 8.79
N SER A 84 -3.96 -9.76 8.03
CA SER A 84 -5.12 -10.43 7.44
C SER A 84 -5.85 -11.18 8.54
N GLY A 85 -7.17 -11.16 8.53
CA GLY A 85 -7.93 -11.86 9.55
C GLY A 85 -9.42 -11.85 9.29
N ARG A 86 -10.16 -12.40 10.23
CA ARG A 86 -11.61 -12.60 10.12
C ARG A 86 -12.37 -11.77 11.13
N VAL A 87 -13.48 -11.17 10.69
CA VAL A 87 -14.38 -10.46 11.59
C VAL A 87 -15.35 -11.44 12.24
N VAL A 88 -15.39 -11.45 13.57
CA VAL A 88 -16.34 -12.18 14.39
C VAL A 88 -17.32 -11.18 15.01
N ALA A 89 -18.52 -11.08 14.43
CA ALA A 89 -19.57 -10.23 14.98
C ALA A 89 -20.20 -10.83 16.24
N HIS A 90 -20.55 -9.97 17.19
CA HIS A 90 -21.36 -10.26 18.37
C HIS A 90 -22.77 -9.68 18.21
N ARG A 91 -23.78 -10.35 18.77
CA ARG A 91 -25.20 -9.95 18.66
C ARG A 91 -25.51 -8.57 19.26
N ASP A 92 -24.68 -8.10 20.18
CA ASP A 92 -24.84 -6.81 20.87
C ASP A 92 -24.29 -5.64 20.04
N GLY A 93 -23.85 -5.89 18.79
CA GLY A 93 -23.46 -4.85 17.84
C GLY A 93 -21.97 -4.51 17.82
N PHE A 94 -21.14 -5.17 18.62
CA PHE A 94 -19.68 -5.10 18.54
C PHE A 94 -19.11 -6.38 17.90
N GLY A 95 -17.82 -6.42 17.63
CA GLY A 95 -17.17 -7.63 17.15
C GLY A 95 -15.70 -7.66 17.47
N PHE A 96 -15.04 -8.69 16.94
CA PHE A 96 -13.60 -8.85 17.05
C PHE A 96 -13.02 -9.09 15.66
N PHE A 97 -11.81 -8.60 15.43
CA PHE A 97 -10.98 -8.98 14.32
C PHE A 97 -9.99 -10.03 14.83
N GLU A 98 -10.02 -11.23 14.25
CA GLU A 98 -9.13 -12.34 14.56
C GLU A 98 -8.02 -12.43 13.51
N PRO A 99 -6.77 -12.09 13.86
CA PRO A 99 -5.61 -12.26 12.99
C PRO A 99 -5.40 -13.69 12.51
N ASP A 100 -5.10 -13.86 11.21
CA ASP A 100 -4.68 -15.15 10.63
C ASP A 100 -3.30 -15.58 11.14
N ASP A 101 -2.47 -14.63 11.58
CA ASP A 101 -1.13 -14.88 12.13
C ASP A 101 -1.14 -15.35 13.60
N GLY A 102 -2.33 -15.51 14.19
CA GLY A 102 -2.50 -15.94 15.58
C GLY A 102 -2.18 -14.85 16.61
N GLY A 103 -2.08 -13.59 16.19
CA GLY A 103 -1.99 -12.44 17.07
C GLY A 103 -3.24 -12.22 17.93
N ASN A 104 -3.19 -11.22 18.81
CA ASN A 104 -4.31 -10.91 19.69
C ASN A 104 -5.52 -10.38 18.90
N ASN A 105 -6.70 -10.90 19.24
CA ASN A 105 -7.96 -10.41 18.71
C ASN A 105 -8.14 -8.91 19.02
N LEU A 106 -8.46 -8.12 18.00
CA LEU A 106 -8.70 -6.68 18.13
C LEU A 106 -10.20 -6.43 18.29
N TYR A 107 -10.58 -5.61 19.26
CA TYR A 107 -11.98 -5.25 19.47
C TYR A 107 -12.48 -4.24 18.43
N LEU A 108 -13.66 -4.49 17.86
CA LEU A 108 -14.34 -3.63 16.91
C LEU A 108 -15.58 -3.01 17.55
N HIS A 109 -15.62 -1.68 17.60
CA HIS A 109 -16.80 -0.95 18.06
C HIS A 109 -17.92 -0.97 17.00
N ASP A 110 -19.17 -0.71 17.41
CA ASP A 110 -20.36 -0.65 16.53
C ASP A 110 -20.11 0.13 15.23
N ARG A 111 -19.49 1.31 15.30
CA ARG A 111 -19.21 2.12 14.10
C ARG A 111 -18.32 1.41 13.08
N GLN A 112 -17.41 0.54 13.52
CA GLN A 112 -16.56 -0.27 12.65
C GLN A 112 -17.33 -1.49 12.13
N MET A 113 -18.13 -2.13 13.00
CA MET A 113 -19.02 -3.25 12.63
C MET A 113 -20.06 -2.87 11.57
N ARG A 114 -20.44 -1.60 11.45
CA ARG A 114 -21.32 -1.15 10.34
C ARG A 114 -20.72 -1.30 8.95
N LYS A 115 -19.40 -1.52 8.84
CA LYS A 115 -18.68 -1.66 7.57
C LYS A 115 -18.33 -3.11 7.22
N VAL A 116 -18.57 -4.05 8.12
CA VAL A 116 -18.10 -5.44 8.02
C VAL A 116 -19.16 -6.40 8.55
N PHE A 117 -19.31 -7.57 7.95
CA PHE A 117 -20.23 -8.61 8.39
C PHE A 117 -19.48 -9.72 9.14
N HIS A 118 -20.25 -10.54 9.89
CA HIS A 118 -19.69 -11.74 10.49
C HIS A 118 -19.10 -12.65 9.41
N GLY A 119 -17.84 -13.03 9.60
CA GLY A 119 -17.13 -13.93 8.73
C GLY A 119 -16.40 -13.25 7.57
N ASP A 120 -16.51 -11.92 7.44
CA ASP A 120 -15.75 -11.15 6.45
C ASP A 120 -14.25 -11.30 6.69
N ARG A 121 -13.50 -11.40 5.59
CA ARG A 121 -12.04 -11.37 5.61
C ARG A 121 -11.58 -9.95 5.32
N VAL A 122 -10.81 -9.39 6.23
CA VAL A 122 -10.38 -7.99 6.15
C VAL A 122 -8.88 -7.87 6.39
N LEU A 123 -8.31 -6.80 5.84
CA LEU A 123 -6.96 -6.36 6.12
C LEU A 123 -7.05 -5.24 7.16
N TRP A 124 -6.38 -5.41 8.30
CA TRP A 124 -6.39 -4.48 9.42
C TRP A 124 -5.08 -3.73 9.57
#